data_AF-A4CU28-F1
#
_entry.id   AF-A4CU28-F1
#
_cell.length_a   1.000
_cell.length_b   1.000
_cell.length_c   1.000
_cell.angle_alpha   90.00
_cell.angle_beta   90.00
_cell.angle_gamma   90.00
#
_symmetry.space_group_name_H-M   'P 1'
#
loop_
_entity.id
_entity.type
_entity.pdbx_description
1 polymer ?
#
loop_
_entity_poly.entity_id
_entity_poly.type
_entity_poly.pdbx_seq_one_letter_code
_entity_poly.pdbx_strand_id
1 'polypeptide(L)' 'MTTPTSLADAGAIGGGLTEWNTDQNLDAEAVKDADAQRAADKADEEDICIPIGEGENCW' A
#
# COMPACT_ATOMS: atom_id res chain seq x y z
N MET A 1 -41.27 -16.87 -17.40
CA MET A 1 -40.12 -15.93 -17.41
C MET A 1 -40.08 -15.32 -16.02
N THR A 2 -39.07 -15.46 -15.16
CA THR A 2 -37.73 -16.06 -15.28
C THR A 2 -37.20 -16.14 -13.83
N THR A 3 -36.61 -17.28 -13.49
CA THR A 3 -35.62 -17.59 -12.43
C THR A 3 -35.85 -17.10 -10.98
N PRO A 4 -36.03 -18.00 -9.99
CA PRO A 4 -35.65 -17.66 -8.63
C PRO A 4 -34.13 -17.63 -8.55
N THR A 5 -33.56 -16.47 -8.23
CA THR A 5 -32.15 -16.39 -7.81
C THR A 5 -32.01 -17.29 -6.59
N SER A 6 -31.35 -18.43 -6.79
CA SER A 6 -30.91 -19.28 -5.70
C SER A 6 -29.99 -18.43 -4.84
N LEU A 7 -30.33 -18.25 -3.56
CA LEU A 7 -29.38 -17.87 -2.53
C LEU A 7 -28.29 -18.94 -2.54
N ALA A 8 -27.25 -18.72 -3.35
CA ALA A 8 -26.00 -19.39 -3.16
C ALA A 8 -25.44 -18.85 -1.84
N ASP A 9 -25.61 -19.67 -0.80
CA ASP A 9 -24.72 -19.80 0.34
C ASP A 9 -23.94 -18.52 0.68
N ALA A 10 -24.51 -17.71 1.57
CA ALA A 10 -23.82 -16.59 2.21
C ALA A 10 -22.76 -17.09 3.23
N GLY A 11 -22.10 -18.20 2.91
CA GLY A 11 -21.01 -18.82 3.64
C GLY A 11 -19.71 -18.62 2.86
N ALA A 12 -18.91 -17.65 3.28
CA ALA A 12 -17.50 -17.51 2.92
C ALA A 12 -17.15 -17.45 1.41
N ILE A 13 -17.46 -16.35 0.74
CA ILE A 13 -16.63 -15.90 -0.40
C ILE A 13 -15.71 -14.78 0.11
N GLY A 14 -14.57 -15.18 0.67
CA GLY A 14 -13.46 -14.26 0.94
C GLY A 14 -12.87 -13.79 -0.39
N GLY A 15 -13.02 -12.50 -0.71
CA GLY A 15 -12.36 -11.83 -1.82
C GLY A 15 -12.89 -12.22 -3.21
N GLY A 16 -13.88 -11.49 -3.72
CA GLY A 16 -14.31 -11.64 -5.12
C GLY A 16 -15.43 -10.71 -5.57
N LEU A 17 -16.28 -10.28 -4.62
CA LEU A 17 -17.35 -9.29 -4.87
C LEU A 17 -17.01 -7.89 -4.32
N THR A 18 -15.84 -7.74 -3.70
CA THR A 18 -15.36 -6.45 -3.19
C THR A 18 -14.48 -5.82 -4.25
N GLU A 19 -14.79 -4.58 -4.65
CA GLU A 19 -13.94 -3.80 -5.53
C GLU A 19 -12.54 -3.67 -4.92
N TRP A 20 -11.52 -4.03 -5.68
CA TRP A 20 -10.15 -3.84 -5.25
C TRP A 20 -9.83 -2.36 -5.37
N ASN A 21 -9.39 -1.75 -4.27
CA ASN A 21 -9.05 -0.33 -4.22
C ASN A 21 -7.59 -0.20 -3.75
N THR A 22 -6.82 0.64 -4.45
CA THR A 22 -5.39 0.88 -4.18
C THR A 22 -5.18 2.23 -3.50
N ASP A 23 -6.25 2.93 -3.14
CA ASP A 23 -6.16 4.23 -2.52
C ASP A 23 -5.60 4.08 -1.10
N GLN A 24 -4.41 4.64 -0.91
CA GLN A 24 -3.88 4.89 0.43
C GLN A 24 -4.60 6.09 1.02
N ASN A 25 -4.83 6.06 2.34
CA ASN A 25 -5.32 7.24 3.04
C ASN A 25 -4.30 8.38 2.90
N LEU A 26 -4.77 9.61 2.67
CA LEU A 26 -3.92 10.78 2.44
C LEU A 26 -2.99 11.07 3.63
N ASP A 27 -3.46 10.78 4.84
CA ASP A 27 -2.71 10.98 6.08
C ASP A 27 -1.96 9.71 6.53
N ALA A 28 -1.95 8.64 5.73
CA ALA A 28 -1.21 7.43 6.08
C ALA A 28 0.30 7.65 5.89
N GLU A 29 1.06 7.35 6.94
CA GLU A 29 2.51 7.30 6.87
C GLU A 29 2.97 6.06 6.09
N ALA A 30 3.99 6.23 5.24
CA ALA A 30 4.61 5.11 4.56
C ALA A 30 5.43 4.28 5.56
N VAL A 31 5.15 2.98 5.64
CA VAL A 31 6.01 2.04 6.38
C VAL A 31 7.23 1.75 5.51
N LYS A 32 8.40 2.21 5.95
CA LYS A 32 9.68 1.95 5.28
C LYS A 32 10.08 0.50 5.48
N ASP A 33 10.59 -0.13 4.43
CA ASP A 33 11.34 -1.38 4.59
C ASP A 33 12.69 -1.12 5.28
N ALA A 34 13.38 -2.21 5.65
CA ALA A 34 14.63 -2.13 6.41
C ALA A 34 15.76 -1.38 5.67
N ASP A 35 15.79 -1.44 4.34
CA ASP A 35 16.83 -0.78 3.55
C ASP A 35 16.50 0.70 3.33
N ALA A 36 15.22 1.03 3.11
CA ALA A 36 14.75 2.41 3.06
C ALA A 36 14.95 3.13 4.41
N GLN A 37 14.70 2.46 5.54
CA GLN A 37 14.96 3.03 6.86
C GLN A 37 16.46 3.29 7.06
N ARG A 38 17.32 2.33 6.73
CA ARG A 38 18.78 2.45 6.84
C ARG A 38 19.33 3.59 5.97
N ALA A 39 18.78 3.78 4.78
CA ALA A 39 19.13 4.89 3.91
C ALA A 39 18.74 6.23 4.54
N ALA A 40 17.54 6.31 5.14
CA ALA A 40 17.12 7.52 5.83
C ALA A 40 17.97 7.87 7.05
N ASP A 41 18.29 6.87 7.87
CA ASP A 41 19.14 7.08 9.05
C ASP A 41 20.54 7.56 8.64
N LYS A 42 21.10 7.04 7.55
CA LYS A 42 22.40 7.46 7.02
C LYS A 42 22.39 8.87 6.46
N ALA A 43 21.31 9.26 5.75
CA ALA A 43 21.17 10.60 5.21
C ALA A 43 21.20 11.66 6.33
N ASP A 44 20.49 11.38 7.42
CA ASP A 44 20.44 12.25 8.61
C ASP A 44 21.78 12.26 9.38
N GLU A 45 22.41 11.09 9.59
CA GLU A 45 23.69 10.98 10.31
C GLU A 45 24.83 11.73 9.61
N GLU A 46 24.88 11.65 8.28
CA GLU A 46 25.96 12.22 7.47
C GLU A 46 25.63 13.61 6.90
N ASP A 47 24.42 14.12 7.12
CA ASP A 47 23.88 15.36 6.51
C ASP A 47 24.03 15.35 4.97
N ILE A 48 23.71 14.22 4.34
CA ILE A 48 23.80 14.01 2.89
C ILE A 48 22.45 13.67 2.27
N CYS A 49 22.18 14.18 1.06
CA CYS A 49 21.01 13.77 0.30
C CYS A 49 21.23 12.37 -0.30
N ILE A 50 20.38 11.41 0.11
CA ILE A 50 20.27 10.10 -0.55
C ILE A 50 19.00 10.10 -1.41
N PRO A 51 19.10 9.94 -2.74
CA PRO A 51 17.96 10.07 -3.64
C PRO A 51 16.94 8.94 -3.47
N ILE A 52 15.65 9.28 -3.47
CA ILE A 52 14.50 8.37 -3.40
C ILE A 52 13.80 8.33 -4.77
N GLY A 53 13.48 7.13 -5.27
CA GLY A 53 12.76 6.96 -6.53
C GLY A 53 13.55 7.47 -7.73
N GLU A 54 12.96 8.37 -8.52
CA GLU A 54 13.61 9.04 -9.66
C GLU A 54 14.67 10.09 -9.21
N GLY A 55 14.85 10.29 -7.89
CA GLY A 55 15.87 11.16 -7.32
C GLY A 55 15.48 12.62 -7.14
N GLU A 56 14.20 12.96 -7.31
CA GLU A 56 13.69 14.31 -7.04
C GLU A 56 13.47 14.60 -5.54
N ASN A 57 13.38 13.55 -4.72
CA ASN A 57 13.27 13.65 -3.27
C ASN A 57 14.49 13.00 -2.61
N CYS A 58 14.95 13.55 -1.49
CA CYS A 58 16.02 13.00 -0.67
C CYS A 58 15.43 12.37 0.59
N TRP A 59 16.08 11.32 1.10
CA TRP A 59 15.98 11.01 2.51
C TRP A 59 16.69 12.07 3.35
#